data_AF-A0A525CKZ3-F1
#
_entry.id   AF-A0A525CKZ3-F1
#
_cell.length_a   1.000
_cell.length_b   1.000
_cell.length_c   1.000
_cell.angle_alpha   90.00
_cell.angle_beta   90.00
_cell.angle_gamma   90.00
#
_symmetry.space_group_name_H-M   'P 1'
#
loop_
_entity.id
_entity.type
_entity.pdbx_description
1 polymer ?
#
loop_
_entity_poly.entity_id
_entity_poly.type
_entity_poly.pdbx_seq_one_letter_code
_entity_poly.pdbx_strand_id
1 'polypeptide(L)' 'HAGIYIGDNKFLHASKSKGVMISDMDLDYWKDRYWQARRVL' A
#
# COMPACT_ATOMS: atom_id res chain seq x y z
N HIS A 1 -3.78 5.64 5.80
CA HIS A 1 -3.81 4.17 5.66
C HIS A 1 -2.37 3.67 5.73
N ALA A 2 -2.11 2.42 6.13
CA ALA A 2 -0.76 1.88 6.21
C ALA A 2 -0.74 0.46 5.66
N GLY A 3 0.38 0.04 5.09
CA GLY A 3 0.58 -1.30 4.58
C GLY A 3 2.06 -1.63 4.47
N ILE A 4 2.34 -2.89 4.17
CA ILE A 4 3.69 -3.42 4.07
C ILE A 4 4.05 -3.49 2.59
N TYR A 5 5.12 -2.80 2.19
CA TYR A 5 5.65 -2.93 0.84
C TYR A 5 6.23 -4.32 0.64
N ILE A 6 5.86 -4.98 -0.46
CA ILE A 6 6.24 -6.38 -0.74
C ILE A 6 7.08 -6.54 -2.01
N GLY A 7 7.42 -5.44 -2.70
CA GLY A 7 8.14 -5.48 -3.98
C GLY A 7 7.24 -5.19 -5.17
N ASP A 8 7.84 -5.01 -6.34
CA ASP A 8 7.16 -4.78 -7.63
C ASP A 8 6.09 -3.68 -7.61
N ASN A 9 6.38 -2.60 -6.87
CA ASN A 9 5.46 -1.50 -6.62
C ASN A 9 4.13 -1.89 -5.95
N LYS A 10 4.10 -3.04 -5.25
CA LYS A 10 2.92 -3.56 -4.57
C LYS A 10 3.07 -3.52 -3.06
N PHE A 11 1.93 -3.42 -2.39
CA PHE A 11 1.87 -3.41 -0.94
C PHE A 11 0.67 -4.21 -0.42
N LEU A 12 0.87 -4.88 0.71
CA LEU A 12 -0.16 -5.58 1.48
C LEU A 12 -0.81 -4.61 2.47
N HIS A 13 -2.14 -4.57 2.50
CA HIS A 13 -2.88 -3.66 3.38
C HIS A 13 -4.29 -4.17 3.71
N ALA A 14 -4.94 -3.54 4.68
CA ALA A 14 -6.29 -3.89 5.14
C ALA A 14 -7.34 -2.93 4.56
N SER A 15 -7.90 -3.28 3.41
CA SER A 15 -8.95 -2.50 2.76
C SER A 15 -10.21 -2.42 3.61
N LYS A 16 -10.79 -1.21 3.72
CA LYS A 16 -12.01 -0.95 4.49
C LYS A 16 -13.19 -1.83 4.06
N SER A 17 -13.32 -2.14 2.77
CA SER A 17 -14.45 -2.89 2.20
C SER A 17 -14.12 -4.28 1.70
N LYS A 18 -12.83 -4.59 1.48
CA LYS A 18 -12.39 -5.85 0.86
C LYS A 18 -11.53 -6.73 1.79
N GLY A 19 -11.26 -6.28 3.02
CA GLY A 19 -10.37 -6.99 3.94
C GLY A 19 -8.91 -6.93 3.51
N VAL A 20 -8.11 -7.92 3.90
CA VAL A 20 -6.67 -7.97 3.61
C VAL A 20 -6.45 -8.24 2.12
N MET A 21 -5.70 -7.36 1.46
CA MET A 21 -5.42 -7.47 0.03
C MET A 21 -4.08 -6.86 -0.37
N ILE A 22 -3.64 -7.19 -1.58
CA ILE A 22 -2.47 -6.58 -2.24
C ILE A 22 -2.97 -5.53 -3.22
N SER A 23 -2.32 -4.39 -3.29
CA SER A 23 -2.63 -3.34 -4.26
C SER A 23 -1.36 -2.79 -4.90
N ASP A 24 -1.51 -2.26 -6.11
CA ASP A 24 -0.45 -1.59 -6.85
C ASP A 24 -0.40 -0.11 -6.46
N MET A 25 0.80 0.40 -6.18
CA MET A 25 1.04 1.78 -5.78
C MET A 25 0.86 2.77 -6.94
N ASP A 26 0.94 2.32 -8.20
CA ASP A 26 0.76 3.18 -9.37
C ASP A 26 -0.71 3.52 -9.65
N LEU A 27 -1.66 2.88 -8.98
CA LEU A 27 -3.05 3.28 -9.05
C LEU A 27 -3.19 4.71 -8.52
N ASP A 28 -3.86 5.59 -9.30
CA ASP A 28 -4.05 7.02 -8.96
C ASP A 28 -4.49 7.23 -7.51
N TYR A 29 -5.38 6.37 -7.01
CA TYR A 29 -5.82 6.41 -5.62
C TYR A 29 -4.66 6.36 -4.61
N TRP A 30 -3.71 5.43 -4.80
CA TRP A 30 -2.56 5.24 -3.91
C TRP A 30 -1.42 6.19 -4.22
N LYS A 31 -1.22 6.53 -5.49
CA LYS A 31 -0.22 7.50 -5.93
C LYS A 31 -0.45 8.87 -5.30
N ASP A 32 -1.69 9.36 -5.30
CA ASP A 32 -2.06 10.65 -4.68
C ASP A 32 -2.07 10.60 -3.15
N ARG A 33 -2.18 9.41 -2.55
CA ARG A 33 -2.29 9.20 -1.10
C ARG A 33 -0.98 8.77 -0.45
N TYR A 34 0.07 8.56 -1.23
CA TYR A 34 1.38 8.22 -0.70
C TYR A 34 1.92 9.41 0.10
N TRP A 35 2.45 9.13 1.29
CA TRP A 35 3.02 10.16 2.16
C TRP A 35 4.48 9.88 2.48
N GLN A 36 4.77 8.71 3.04
CA GLN A 36 6.12 8.32 3.42
C GLN A 36 6.22 6.80 3.52
N ALA A 37 7.42 6.28 3.33
CA ALA A 37 7.79 4.91 3.65
C ALA A 37 8.87 4.93 4.75
N ARG A 38 8.77 4.00 5.69
CA ARG A 38 9.76 3.83 6.76
C ARG A 38 10.20 2.37 6.80
N ARG A 39 11.51 2.16 6.94
CA ARG A 39 12.10 0.83 7.16
C ARG A 39 12.35 0.64 8.65
N VAL A 40 11.81 -0.45 9.21
CA VAL A 40 11.88 -0.77 10.65
C VAL A 40 12.79 -1.98 10.91
N LEU A 41 13.21 -2.68 9.85
CA LEU A 41 14.18 -3.77 9.87
C LEU A 41 15.59 -3.26 9.55
#